data_AF-A0A958XT40-F1
#
_entry.id   AF-A0A958XT40-F1
#
_cell.length_a   1.000
_cell.length_b   1.000
_cell.length_c   1.000
_cell.angle_alpha   90.00
_cell.angle_beta   90.00
_cell.angle_gamma   90.00
#
_symmetry.space_group_name_H-M   'P 1'
#
loop_
_entity.id
_entity.type
_entity.pdbx_description
1 polymer ?
#
loop_
_entity_poly.entity_id
_entity_poly.type
_entity_poly.pdbx_seq_one_letter_code
_entity_poly.pdbx_strand_id
1 'polypeptide(L)' 'MGDIHFDGLPQDVHHCTSHRDGEWIIWRCPQCEGYERRLNWNTGEMSVRRGDSTAQHTGFSTREQNMEALQRGLPQN' A
#
# COMPACT_ATOMS: atom_id res chain seq x y z
N MET A 1 -13.16 27.94 -7.28
CA MET A 1 -12.23 26.90 -6.78
C MET A 1 -13.02 25.61 -6.88
N GLY A 2 -12.68 24.74 -7.83
CA GLY A 2 -13.43 23.52 -8.07
C GLY A 2 -12.95 22.42 -7.12
N ASP A 3 -13.84 21.93 -6.27
CA ASP A 3 -13.61 20.75 -5.46
C ASP A 3 -13.40 19.54 -6.37
N ILE A 4 -12.25 18.91 -6.25
CA ILE A 4 -11.95 17.63 -6.90
C ILE A 4 -12.62 16.53 -6.08
N HIS A 5 -13.81 16.10 -6.51
CA HIS A 5 -14.47 14.91 -5.99
C HIS A 5 -13.96 13.66 -6.73
N PHE A 6 -13.44 12.70 -5.97
CA PHE A 6 -13.07 11.38 -6.47
C PHE A 6 -14.26 10.42 -6.28
N ASP A 7 -15.31 10.61 -7.07
CA ASP A 7 -16.41 9.65 -7.15
C ASP A 7 -16.03 8.55 -8.15
N GLY A 8 -15.78 7.32 -7.69
CA GLY A 8 -15.58 6.20 -8.62
C GLY A 8 -14.76 5.00 -8.16
N LEU A 9 -14.22 4.99 -6.94
CA LEU A 9 -13.63 3.76 -6.41
C LEU A 9 -14.73 2.95 -5.71
N PRO A 10 -14.91 1.66 -6.05
CA PRO A 10 -15.73 0.76 -5.25
C PRO A 10 -15.30 0.87 -3.78
N GLN A 11 -16.23 0.86 -2.84
CA GLN A 11 -15.92 0.92 -1.40
C GLN A 11 -14.93 -0.17 -0.95
N ASP A 12 -14.82 -1.24 -1.75
CA ASP A 12 -13.97 -2.39 -1.51
C ASP A 12 -12.60 -2.30 -2.21
N VAL A 13 -12.20 -1.12 -2.72
CA VAL A 13 -10.87 -0.87 -3.31
C VAL A 13 -10.05 0.04 -2.40
N HIS A 14 -8.95 -0.47 -1.87
CA HIS A 14 -8.09 0.25 -0.94
C HIS A 14 -6.76 0.63 -1.58
N HIS A 15 -6.33 1.86 -1.36
CA HIS A 15 -5.02 2.34 -1.77
C HIS A 15 -3.95 1.91 -0.77
N CYS A 16 -2.98 1.13 -1.23
CA CYS A 16 -1.81 0.74 -0.47
C CYS A 16 -0.65 1.69 -0.71
N THR A 17 0.12 1.94 0.35
CA THR A 17 1.42 2.60 0.25
C THR A 17 2.51 1.54 0.14
N SER A 18 3.56 1.82 -0.63
CA SER A 18 4.71 0.92 -0.77
C SER A 18 6.00 1.58 -0.36
N HIS A 19 6.89 0.79 0.24
CA HIS A 19 8.29 1.14 0.39
C HIS A 19 9.17 0.02 -0.13
N ARG A 20 10.46 0.33 -0.26
CA ARG A 20 11.49 -0.65 -0.62
C ARG A 20 12.35 -0.89 0.61
N ASP A 21 12.54 -2.16 0.93
CA ASP A 21 13.43 -2.64 1.97
C ASP A 21 14.42 -3.61 1.32
N GLY A 22 15.56 -3.06 0.90
CA GLY A 22 16.56 -3.78 0.11
C GLY A 22 16.01 -4.35 -1.20
N GLU A 23 15.95 -5.69 -1.28
CA GLU A 23 15.42 -6.42 -2.43
C GLU A 23 13.89 -6.54 -2.43
N TRP A 24 13.23 -6.15 -1.34
CA TRP A 24 11.80 -6.31 -1.17
C TRP A 24 11.06 -5.00 -1.41
N ILE A 25 9.97 -5.07 -2.16
CA ILE A 25 8.94 -4.03 -2.24
C ILE A 25 7.81 -4.47 -1.33
N ILE A 26 7.51 -3.66 -0.32
CA ILE A 26 6.53 -3.98 0.71
C ILE A 26 5.38 -2.98 0.59
N TRP A 27 4.18 -3.47 0.29
CA TRP A 27 2.94 -2.72 0.33
C TRP A 27 2.21 -2.96 1.64
N ARG A 28 1.73 -1.88 2.26
CA ARG A 28 0.84 -1.91 3.42
C ARG A 28 -0.38 -1.06 3.14
N CYS A 29 -1.51 -1.47 3.72
CA CYS A 29 -2.74 -0.72 3.63
C CYS A 29 -3.03 -0.06 4.99
N PRO A 30 -3.22 1.27 5.07
CA PRO A 30 -3.56 1.93 6.33
C PRO A 30 -4.97 1.57 6.82
N GLN A 31 -5.83 1.02 5.95
CA GLN A 31 -7.22 0.66 6.27
C GLN A 31 -7.39 -0.82 6.65
N CYS A 32 -6.41 -1.66 6.32
CA CYS A 32 -6.47 -3.10 6.57
C CYS A 32 -5.37 -3.47 7.55
N GLU A 33 -5.76 -3.68 8.80
CA GLU A 33 -4.86 -4.13 9.83
C GLU A 33 -4.25 -5.49 9.46
N GLY A 34 -2.92 -5.58 9.53
CA GLY A 34 -2.21 -6.81 9.18
C GLY A 34 -2.12 -7.12 7.68
N TYR A 35 -2.68 -6.29 6.78
CA TYR A 35 -2.44 -6.45 5.34
C TYR A 35 -1.01 -6.06 4.99
N GLU A 36 -0.27 -7.01 4.41
CA GLU A 36 1.07 -6.77 3.90
C GLU A 36 1.32 -7.62 2.67
N ARG A 37 1.69 -6.98 1.56
CA ARG A 37 2.18 -7.64 0.36
C ARG A 37 3.66 -7.37 0.22
N ARG A 38 4.47 -8.38 -0.04
CA ARG A 38 5.90 -8.28 -0.30
C ARG A 38 6.20 -8.86 -1.68
N LEU A 39 7.07 -8.20 -2.43
CA LEU A 39 7.62 -8.69 -3.70
C LEU A 39 9.13 -8.52 -3.67
N ASN A 40 9.90 -9.61 -3.76
CA ASN A 40 11.31 -9.52 -4.03
C ASN A 40 11.49 -9.18 -5.52
N TRP A 41 12.00 -8.00 -5.83
CA TRP A 41 12.12 -7.55 -7.22
C TRP A 41 13.28 -8.24 -7.97
N ASN A 42 14.22 -8.84 -7.26
CA ASN A 42 15.37 -9.55 -7.83
C ASN A 42 14.97 -10.98 -8.24
N THR A 43 14.22 -11.69 -7.38
CA THR A 43 13.80 -13.08 -7.63
C THR A 43 12.38 -13.21 -8.19
N GLY A 44 11.56 -12.17 -8.07
CA GLY A 44 10.13 -12.22 -8.39
C GLY A 44 9.27 -12.90 -7.31
N GLU A 45 9.86 -13.31 -6.18
CA GLU A 45 9.13 -13.96 -5.09
C GLU A 45 8.07 -13.03 -4.49
N MET A 46 6.82 -13.51 -4.40
CA MET A 46 5.71 -12.74 -3.84
C MET A 46 5.13 -13.42 -2.61
N SER A 47 4.92 -12.63 -1.55
CA SER A 47 4.25 -13.05 -0.32
C SER A 47 3.11 -12.10 0.00
N VAL A 48 1.93 -12.62 0.33
CA VAL A 48 0.75 -11.80 0.64
C VAL A 48 0.15 -12.26 1.94
N ARG A 49 0.06 -11.34 2.91
CA ARG A 49 -0.69 -11.49 4.15
C ARG A 49 -1.93 -10.60 4.04
N ARG A 50 -3.12 -11.22 4.04
CA ARG A 50 -4.37 -10.49 3.84
C ARG A 50 -4.94 -9.86 5.11
N GLY A 51 -4.52 -10.32 6.30
CA GLY A 51 -4.98 -9.77 7.58
C GLY A 51 -6.51 -9.67 7.69
N ASP A 52 -7.22 -10.73 7.26
CA ASP A 52 -8.68 -10.79 7.20
C ASP A 52 -9.39 -9.77 6.29
N SER A 53 -8.64 -9.01 5.48
CA SER A 53 -9.22 -8.08 4.52
C SER A 53 -9.70 -8.77 3.24
N THR A 54 -10.98 -8.58 2.91
CA THR A 54 -11.59 -8.97 1.62
C THR A 54 -11.37 -7.93 0.51
N ALA A 55 -11.02 -6.69 0.88
CA ALA A 55 -10.85 -5.59 -0.06
C ALA A 55 -9.80 -5.86 -1.15
N GLN A 56 -10.07 -5.31 -2.33
CA GLN A 56 -9.13 -5.24 -3.44
C GLN A 56 -8.08 -4.15 -3.17
N HIS A 57 -6.83 -4.57 -3.04
CA HIS A 57 -5.74 -3.68 -2.73
C HIS A 57 -5.03 -3.23 -4.01
N THR A 58 -5.11 -1.94 -4.31
CA THR A 58 -4.39 -1.31 -5.41
C THR A 58 -3.29 -0.41 -4.87
N GLY A 59 -2.13 -0.38 -5.52
CA GLY A 59 -1.02 0.44 -5.07
C GLY A 59 0.10 0.43 -6.10
N PHE A 60 0.59 1.62 -6.44
CA PHE A 60 1.70 1.80 -7.34
C PHE A 60 3.00 1.90 -6.55
N SER A 61 3.99 1.09 -6.92
CA SER A 61 5.38 1.30 -6.51
C SER A 61 6.12 1.92 -7.68
N THR A 62 6.16 3.25 -7.75
CA THR A 62 7.16 3.93 -8.57
C THR A 62 8.53 3.66 -7.93
N ARG A 63 9.60 3.58 -8.72
CA ARG A 63 10.97 3.43 -8.17
C ARG A 63 11.33 4.59 -7.22
N GLU A 64 10.59 5.69 -7.29
CA GLU A 64 10.59 6.80 -6.35
C GLU A 64 9.86 6.39 -5.07
N GLN A 65 10.60 6.23 -3.98
CA GLN A 65 10.02 5.95 -2.68
C GLN A 65 9.31 7.22 -2.18
N ASN A 66 7.98 7.25 -2.20
CA ASN A 66 7.23 8.32 -1.56
C ASN A 66 7.17 8.09 -0.03
N MET A 67 8.28 8.41 0.64
CA MET A 67 8.46 8.26 2.09
C MET A 67 7.44 9.04 2.93
N GLU A 68 6.84 10.12 2.38
CA GLU A 68 5.85 10.94 3.08
C GLU A 68 4.53 10.18 3.31
N ALA A 69 4.14 9.32 2.37
CA ALA A 69 2.92 8.52 2.49
C ALA A 69 3.03 7.41 3.55
N LEU A 70 4.26 6.97 3.88
CA LEU A 70 4.50 6.01 4.96
C LEU A 70 4.39 6.64 6.36
N GLN A 71 4.78 7.90 6.51
CA GLN A 71 4.80 8.56 7.82
C GLN A 71 3.39 8.86 8.36
N ARG A 72 2.37 8.97 7.50
CA ARG A 72 0.98 9.18 7.95
C ARG A 72 0.34 7.97 8.65
N GLY A 73 0.96 6.79 8.59
CA GLY A 73 0.50 5.58 9.29
C GLY A 73 1.32 5.21 10.53
N LEU A 74 2.34 5.99 10.89
CA LEU A 74 3.12 5.74 12.10
C LEU A 74 2.44 6.47 13.27
N PRO A 75 2.19 5.80 14.42
CA PRO A 75 1.76 6.49 15.62
C PRO A 75 2.84 7.51 15.98
N GLN A 76 2.43 8.79 16.04
CA GLN A 76 3.28 9.85 16.56
C GLN A 76 3.44 9.60 18.05
N ASN A 77 4.65 9.24 18.47
CA ASN A 77 5.03 9.11 19.87
C ASN A 77 5.72 10.40 20.32
#